data_AF-A0A975BLR7-F1
#
_entry.id   AF-A0A975BLR7-F1
#
_cell.length_a   1.000
_cell.length_b   1.000
_cell.length_c   1.000
_cell.angle_alpha   90.00
_cell.angle_beta   90.00
_cell.angle_gamma   90.00
#
_symmetry.space_group_name_H-M   'P 1'
#
loop_
_entity.id
_entity.type
_entity.pdbx_description
1 polymer ?
#
loop_
_entity_poly.entity_id
_entity_poly.type
_entity_poly.pdbx_seq_one_letter_code
_entity_poly.pdbx_strand_id
1 'polypeptide(L)'
;MNIDKIMKGLKKTAAGFGLPFEETKKTYNSRLAQELGLWAETQNRGDEFHHAVFKAYFADGKNIAKIPVLLELAESVNLSRKEAGEVLEMRSFKTAVDEDWSRSQKKEIKAVPSFVINQSRLVGAQPYEKLEKLLQKNGVGKRST
;
A
#
# COMPACT_ATOMS: atom_id res chain seq x y z
N MET A 1 -15.67 6.26 -12.93
CA MET A 1 -14.32 6.70 -12.54
C MET A 1 -13.48 6.79 -13.81
N ASN A 2 -12.84 7.93 -14.10
CA ASN A 2 -12.01 8.08 -15.31
C ASN A 2 -10.56 7.67 -14.96
N ILE A 3 -10.19 6.45 -15.33
CA ILE A 3 -8.89 5.85 -14.99
C ILE A 3 -7.74 6.64 -15.62
N ASP A 4 -7.86 7.05 -16.87
CA ASP A 4 -6.81 7.79 -17.57
C ASP A 4 -6.48 9.12 -16.89
N LYS A 5 -7.52 9.85 -16.45
CA LYS A 5 -7.35 11.11 -15.71
C LYS A 5 -6.65 10.88 -14.37
N ILE A 6 -6.96 9.79 -13.68
CA ILE A 6 -6.32 9.42 -12.41
C ILE A 6 -4.85 9.06 -12.64
N MET A 7 -4.56 8.19 -13.61
CA MET A 7 -3.21 7.76 -13.93
C MET A 7 -2.33 8.92 -14.38
N LYS A 8 -2.86 9.84 -15.20
CA LYS A 8 -2.17 11.08 -15.58
C LYS A 8 -1.87 11.98 -14.38
N GLY A 9 -2.81 12.07 -13.43
CA GLY A 9 -2.60 12.78 -12.17
C GLY A 9 -1.49 12.16 -11.33
N LEU A 10 -1.51 10.84 -11.14
CA LEU A 10 -0.48 10.10 -10.41
C LEU A 10 0.90 10.25 -11.04
N LYS A 11 1.01 10.11 -12.37
CA LYS A 11 2.26 10.30 -13.11
C LYS A 11 2.84 11.71 -12.90
N LYS A 12 1.99 12.74 -12.95
CA LYS A 12 2.41 14.13 -12.70
C LYS A 12 2.93 14.31 -11.27
N THR A 13 2.22 13.75 -10.29
CA THR A 13 2.64 13.80 -8.88
C THR A 13 3.97 13.07 -8.68
N ALA A 14 4.13 11.85 -9.21
CA ALA A 14 5.36 11.07 -9.10
C ALA A 14 6.56 11.81 -9.71
N ALA A 15 6.39 12.40 -10.90
CA ALA A 15 7.42 13.22 -11.54
C ALA A 15 7.81 14.44 -10.68
N GLY A 16 6.86 15.07 -9.99
CA GLY A 16 7.12 16.16 -9.05
C GLY A 16 7.98 15.77 -7.84
N PHE A 17 8.00 14.48 -7.50
CA PHE A 17 8.85 13.92 -6.43
C PHE A 17 10.08 13.16 -6.96
N GLY A 18 10.34 13.19 -8.27
CA GLY A 18 11.43 12.41 -8.87
C GLY A 18 11.25 10.90 -8.77
N LEU A 19 10.01 10.43 -8.56
CA LEU A 19 9.71 9.00 -8.45
C LEU A 19 9.44 8.39 -9.83
N PRO A 20 10.00 7.19 -10.12
CA PRO A 20 9.68 6.48 -11.34
C PRO A 20 8.21 6.09 -11.37
N PHE A 21 7.60 6.18 -12.55
CA PHE A 21 6.20 5.81 -12.77
C PHE A 21 6.02 5.26 -14.19
N GLU A 22 5.80 3.95 -14.28
CA GLU A 22 5.58 3.23 -15.53
C GLU A 22 4.14 3.39 -16.00
N GLU A 23 3.96 3.66 -17.29
CA GLU A 23 2.64 3.86 -17.88
C GLU A 23 2.01 2.52 -18.26
N THR A 24 1.38 1.86 -17.29
CA THR A 24 0.69 0.59 -17.54
C THR A 24 -0.74 0.83 -18.04
N LYS A 25 -1.11 0.21 -19.17
CA LYS A 25 -2.50 0.20 -19.68
C LYS A 25 -3.44 -0.74 -18.91
N LYS A 26 -2.94 -1.46 -17.89
CA LYS A 26 -3.65 -2.50 -17.16
C LYS A 26 -3.53 -2.26 -15.67
N THR A 27 -4.63 -2.40 -14.94
CA THR A 27 -4.64 -2.46 -13.48
C THR A 27 -4.61 -3.93 -13.04
N TYR A 28 -3.80 -4.26 -12.04
CA TYR A 28 -3.72 -5.62 -11.49
C TYR A 28 -4.42 -5.70 -10.13
N ASN A 29 -5.01 -6.86 -9.84
CA ASN A 29 -5.64 -7.10 -8.54
C ASN A 29 -4.56 -7.19 -7.45
N SER A 30 -4.67 -6.36 -6.41
CA SER A 30 -3.69 -6.28 -5.31
C SER A 30 -4.02 -7.19 -4.12
N ARG A 31 -5.06 -8.03 -4.20
CA ARG A 31 -5.55 -8.80 -3.05
C ARG A 31 -4.50 -9.73 -2.45
N LEU A 32 -3.80 -10.49 -3.29
CA LEU A 32 -2.74 -11.39 -2.82
C LEU A 32 -1.53 -10.62 -2.27
N ALA A 33 -1.21 -9.47 -2.87
CA ALA A 33 -0.19 -8.56 -2.31
C ALA A 33 -0.59 -8.02 -0.92
N GLN A 34 -1.87 -7.69 -0.70
CA GLN A 34 -2.37 -7.24 0.60
C GLN A 34 -2.27 -8.35 1.65
N GLU A 35 -2.66 -9.58 1.30
CA GLU A 35 -2.56 -10.72 2.21
C GLU A 35 -1.11 -11.03 2.58
N LEU A 36 -0.21 -11.05 1.59
CA LEU A 36 1.20 -11.29 1.84
C LEU A 36 1.86 -10.12 2.59
N GLY A 37 1.37 -8.89 2.38
CA GLY A 37 1.81 -7.71 3.13
C GLY A 37 1.47 -7.79 4.61
N LEU A 38 0.25 -8.20 4.96
CA LEU A 38 -0.11 -8.43 6.37
C LEU A 38 0.74 -9.55 7.00
N TRP A 39 1.07 -10.60 6.24
CA TRP A 39 2.02 -11.60 6.73
C TRP A 39 3.42 -11.00 6.95
N ALA A 40 3.94 -10.23 6.00
CA ALA A 40 5.25 -9.59 6.10
C ALA A 40 5.34 -8.65 7.32
N GLU A 41 4.25 -7.98 7.69
CA GLU A 41 4.16 -7.20 8.93
C GLU A 41 4.40 -8.06 10.18
N THR A 42 3.86 -9.29 10.23
CA THR A 42 4.11 -10.23 11.35
C THR A 42 5.56 -10.70 11.42
N GLN A 43 6.30 -10.57 10.31
CA GLN A 43 7.73 -10.89 10.20
C GLN A 43 8.64 -9.67 10.41
N ASN A 44 8.08 -8.52 10.82
CA ASN A 44 8.80 -7.24 10.94
C ASN A 44 9.43 -6.76 9.61
N ARG A 45 8.81 -7.09 8.48
CA ARG A 45 9.24 -6.70 7.12
C ARG A 45 8.13 -6.03 6.31
N GLY A 46 7.10 -5.53 6.99
CA GLY A 46 5.94 -4.90 6.35
C GLY A 46 6.33 -3.73 5.48
N ASP A 47 7.10 -2.77 6.03
CA ASP A 47 7.50 -1.56 5.31
C ASP A 47 8.35 -1.87 4.08
N GLU A 48 9.35 -2.73 4.21
CA GLU A 48 10.20 -3.15 3.11
C GLU A 48 9.39 -3.87 2.02
N PHE A 49 8.50 -4.78 2.42
CA PHE A 49 7.65 -5.51 1.48
C PHE A 49 6.66 -4.59 0.75
N HIS A 50 5.99 -3.68 1.46
CA HIS A 50 5.11 -2.68 0.85
C HIS A 50 5.87 -1.80 -0.14
N HIS A 51 7.08 -1.37 0.19
CA HIS A 51 7.93 -0.61 -0.72
C HIS A 51 8.28 -1.42 -1.98
N ALA A 52 8.66 -2.69 -1.82
CA ALA A 52 8.97 -3.59 -2.94
C ALA A 52 7.75 -3.78 -3.86
N VAL A 53 6.55 -3.96 -3.30
CA VAL A 53 5.30 -4.06 -4.05
C VAL A 53 4.96 -2.75 -4.77
N PHE A 54 5.10 -1.59 -4.11
CA PHE A 54 4.86 -0.29 -4.75
C PHE A 54 5.82 -0.04 -5.91
N LYS A 55 7.10 -0.33 -5.74
CA LYS A 55 8.08 -0.23 -6.82
C LYS A 55 7.72 -1.18 -7.96
N ALA A 56 7.46 -2.46 -7.66
CA ALA A 56 7.09 -3.45 -8.66
C ALA A 56 5.86 -3.02 -9.48
N TYR A 57 4.83 -2.47 -8.81
CA TYR A 57 3.59 -2.08 -9.45
C TYR A 57 3.70 -0.74 -10.21
N PHE A 58 4.15 0.32 -9.52
CA PHE A 58 4.14 1.67 -10.06
C PHE A 58 5.36 2.01 -10.89
N ALA A 59 6.54 1.47 -10.58
CA ALA A 59 7.79 1.82 -11.26
C ALA A 59 8.20 0.77 -12.30
N ASP A 60 7.97 -0.51 -12.03
CA ASP A 60 8.45 -1.60 -12.89
C ASP A 60 7.34 -2.23 -13.75
N GLY A 61 6.07 -1.83 -13.56
CA GLY A 61 4.92 -2.34 -14.31
C GLY A 61 4.63 -3.84 -14.13
N LYS A 62 5.12 -4.45 -13.05
CA LYS A 62 4.96 -5.88 -12.76
C LYS A 62 3.54 -6.21 -12.32
N ASN A 63 3.07 -7.40 -12.72
CA ASN A 63 1.76 -7.91 -12.33
C ASN A 63 1.79 -8.54 -10.94
N ILE A 64 1.44 -7.76 -9.92
CA ILE A 64 1.38 -8.18 -8.51
C ILE A 64 0.20 -9.12 -8.18
N ALA A 65 -0.64 -9.49 -9.16
CA ALA A 65 -1.65 -10.54 -8.98
C ALA A 65 -1.06 -11.95 -9.18
N LYS A 66 0.19 -12.07 -9.66
CA LYS A 66 0.85 -13.34 -9.92
C LYS A 66 1.66 -13.79 -8.70
N ILE A 67 1.39 -15.01 -8.23
CA ILE A 67 2.14 -15.64 -7.13
C ILE A 67 3.67 -15.62 -7.37
N PRO A 68 4.21 -16.01 -8.54
CA PRO A 68 5.65 -15.97 -8.77
C PRO A 68 6.28 -14.58 -8.53
N VAL A 69 5.59 -13.51 -8.93
CA VAL A 69 6.05 -12.13 -8.70
C VAL A 69 6.07 -11.82 -7.20
N LEU A 70 5.03 -12.19 -6.47
CA LEU A 70 4.95 -11.95 -5.03
C LEU A 70 6.02 -12.72 -4.24
N LEU A 71 6.35 -13.94 -4.66
CA LEU A 71 7.42 -14.73 -4.07
C LEU A 71 8.80 -14.08 -4.27
N GLU A 72 9.09 -13.58 -5.49
CA GLU A 72 10.32 -12.83 -5.76
C GLU A 72 10.41 -11.56 -4.91
N LEU A 73 9.29 -10.85 -4.72
CA LEU A 73 9.26 -9.65 -3.88
C LEU A 73 9.50 -9.98 -2.40
N ALA A 74 8.92 -11.07 -1.89
CA ALA A 74 9.18 -11.53 -0.53
C ALA A 74 10.66 -11.86 -0.32
N GLU A 75 11.28 -12.63 -1.23
CA GLU A 75 12.71 -12.94 -1.15
C GLU A 75 13.59 -11.68 -1.20
N SER A 76 13.22 -10.69 -2.02
CA SER A 76 13.98 -9.43 -2.14
C SER A 76 14.06 -8.62 -0.84
N VAL A 77 13.17 -8.90 0.12
CA VAL A 77 13.14 -8.27 1.44
C VAL A 77 13.50 -9.25 2.56
N ASN A 78 14.19 -10.34 2.22
CA ASN A 78 14.68 -11.38 3.13
C ASN A 78 13.57 -12.17 3.84
N LEU A 79 12.42 -12.34 3.19
CA LEU A 79 11.36 -13.25 3.64
C LEU A 79 11.50 -14.62 2.96
N SER A 80 11.10 -15.68 3.66
CA SER A 80 11.15 -17.05 3.14
C SER A 80 10.20 -17.24 1.97
N ARG A 81 10.72 -17.63 0.81
CA ARG A 81 9.91 -18.00 -0.38
C ARG A 81 8.92 -19.11 -0.08
N LYS A 82 9.35 -20.10 0.72
CA LYS A 82 8.53 -21.27 1.07
C LYS A 82 7.33 -20.82 1.91
N GLU A 83 7.57 -20.08 2.99
CA GLU A 83 6.50 -19.62 3.88
C GLU A 83 5.56 -18.63 3.17
N ALA A 84 6.10 -17.74 2.34
CA ALA A 84 5.30 -16.85 1.50
C ALA A 84 4.40 -17.65 0.53
N GLY A 85 4.91 -18.76 -0.02
CA GLY A 85 4.14 -19.68 -0.86
C GLY A 85 3.00 -20.34 -0.10
N GLU A 86 3.29 -20.87 1.08
CA GLU A 86 2.30 -21.49 1.98
C GLU A 86 1.20 -20.48 2.37
N VAL A 87 1.56 -19.24 2.71
CA VAL A 87 0.61 -18.16 3.02
C VAL A 87 -0.30 -17.85 1.83
N LEU A 88 0.25 -17.77 0.62
CA LEU A 88 -0.50 -17.47 -0.60
C LEU A 88 -1.41 -18.63 -1.02
N GLU A 89 -0.95 -19.87 -0.86
CA GLU A 89 -1.71 -21.07 -1.19
C GLU A 89 -2.86 -21.29 -0.21
N MET A 90 -2.57 -21.25 1.09
CA MET A 90 -3.57 -21.43 2.14
C MET A 90 -4.44 -20.19 2.35
N ARG A 91 -4.07 -19.05 1.75
CA ARG A 91 -4.76 -17.77 1.92
C ARG A 91 -4.91 -17.38 3.39
N SER A 92 -3.88 -17.66 4.21
CA SER A 92 -3.96 -17.58 5.68
C SER A 92 -4.30 -16.19 6.22
N PHE A 93 -4.03 -15.13 5.45
CA PHE A 93 -4.32 -13.74 5.80
C PHE A 93 -5.59 -13.19 5.13
N LYS A 94 -6.35 -14.02 4.41
CA LYS A 94 -7.58 -13.61 3.74
C LYS A 94 -8.58 -12.97 4.70
N THR A 95 -8.84 -13.61 5.84
CA THR A 95 -9.80 -13.13 6.84
C THR A 95 -9.38 -11.78 7.41
N ALA A 96 -8.10 -11.62 7.76
CA ALA A 96 -7.56 -10.36 8.27
C ALA A 96 -7.72 -9.20 7.25
N VAL A 97 -7.42 -9.46 5.97
CA VAL A 97 -7.68 -8.46 4.92
C VAL A 97 -9.18 -8.16 4.79
N ASP A 98 -10.07 -9.16 4.85
CA ASP A 98 -11.52 -8.93 4.81
C ASP A 98 -12.01 -8.07 5.99
N GLU A 99 -11.46 -8.28 7.17
CA GLU A 99 -11.73 -7.48 8.36
C GLU A 99 -11.27 -6.03 8.19
N ASP A 100 -10.10 -5.80 7.59
CA ASP A 100 -9.61 -4.46 7.27
C ASP A 100 -10.49 -3.72 6.25
N TRP A 101 -10.97 -4.43 5.22
CA TRP A 101 -11.93 -3.89 4.27
C TRP A 101 -13.27 -3.56 4.95
N SER A 102 -13.78 -4.45 5.80
CA SER A 102 -15.01 -4.23 6.58
C SER A 102 -14.87 -3.03 7.52
N ARG A 103 -13.75 -2.93 8.24
CA ARG A 103 -13.42 -1.80 9.11
C ARG A 103 -13.35 -0.50 8.33
N SER A 104 -12.75 -0.52 7.14
CA SER A 104 -12.66 0.66 6.27
C SER A 104 -14.03 1.14 5.80
N GLN A 105 -14.93 0.21 5.44
CA GLN A 105 -16.32 0.52 5.08
C GLN A 105 -17.10 1.10 6.26
N LYS A 106 -17.02 0.49 7.45
CA LYS A 106 -17.67 1.00 8.68
C LYS A 106 -17.18 2.40 9.06
N LYS A 107 -15.91 2.71 8.77
CA LYS A 107 -15.33 4.04 8.93
C LYS A 107 -15.56 4.96 7.73
N GLU A 108 -16.39 4.59 6.76
CA GLU A 108 -16.70 5.37 5.56
C GLU A 108 -15.45 5.82 4.76
N ILE A 109 -14.37 5.02 4.79
CA ILE A 109 -13.18 5.26 3.97
C ILE A 109 -13.52 4.90 2.51
N LYS A 110 -13.56 5.92 1.64
CA LYS A 110 -13.91 5.76 0.22
C LYS A 110 -12.74 5.95 -0.74
N ALA A 111 -11.57 6.37 -0.24
CA ALA A 111 -10.39 6.62 -1.06
C ALA A 111 -9.09 6.38 -0.28
N VAL A 112 -8.03 6.00 -0.99
CA VAL A 112 -6.68 5.81 -0.45
C VAL A 112 -5.69 6.81 -1.08
N PRO A 113 -4.65 7.23 -0.35
CA PRO A 113 -4.47 7.03 1.10
C PRO A 113 -5.50 7.85 1.90
N SER A 114 -5.85 7.38 3.09
CA SER A 114 -6.69 8.10 4.07
C SER A 114 -6.06 7.98 5.45
N PHE A 115 -5.88 9.12 6.13
CA PHE A 115 -5.39 9.19 7.49
C PHE A 115 -6.53 9.57 8.42
N VAL A 116 -6.70 8.84 9.53
CA VAL A 116 -7.75 9.09 10.53
C VAL A 116 -7.09 9.11 11.91
N ILE A 117 -7.33 10.18 12.67
CA ILE A 117 -6.91 10.32 14.07
C ILE A 117 -8.07 10.92 14.86
N ASN A 118 -8.51 10.21 15.91
CA ASN A 118 -9.75 10.54 16.63
C ASN A 118 -10.93 10.71 15.64
N GLN A 119 -11.55 11.90 15.65
CA GLN A 119 -12.62 12.28 14.73
C GLN A 119 -12.12 13.02 13.48
N SER A 120 -10.82 13.33 13.41
CA SER A 120 -10.21 14.06 12.30
C SER A 120 -9.80 13.12 11.17
N ARG A 121 -9.95 13.58 9.92
CA ARG A 121 -9.60 12.80 8.72
C ARG A 121 -8.89 13.67 7.68
N LEU A 122 -7.93 13.07 6.99
CA LEU A 122 -7.30 13.63 5.80
C LEU A 122 -7.35 12.59 4.68
N VAL A 123 -8.00 12.95 3.56
CA VAL A 123 -8.24 12.04 2.43
C VAL A 123 -7.37 12.44 1.23
N GLY A 124 -6.75 11.44 0.62
CA GLY A 124 -5.88 11.56 -0.55
C GLY A 124 -4.43 11.86 -0.20
N ALA A 125 -3.57 11.81 -1.22
CA ALA A 125 -2.17 12.21 -1.13
C ALA A 125 -2.06 13.74 -1.00
N GLN A 126 -2.19 14.23 0.22
CA GLN A 126 -2.13 15.66 0.56
C GLN A 126 -0.68 16.09 0.86
N PRO A 127 -0.36 17.39 0.73
CA PRO A 127 0.94 17.92 1.13
C PRO A 127 1.31 17.58 2.57
N TYR A 128 2.60 17.42 2.84
CA TYR A 128 3.13 17.05 4.15
C TYR A 128 2.62 17.95 5.27
N GLU A 129 2.52 19.25 5.03
CA GLU A 129 2.09 20.25 6.01
C GLU A 129 0.64 20.03 6.46
N LYS A 130 -0.21 19.45 5.61
CA LYS A 130 -1.59 19.11 6.01
C LYS A 130 -1.62 17.89 6.91
N LEU A 131 -0.77 16.91 6.66
CA LEU A 131 -0.62 15.74 7.53
C LEU A 131 -0.03 16.14 8.88
N GLU A 132 1.01 16.99 8.87
CA GLU A 132 1.61 17.55 10.08
C GLU A 132 0.57 18.32 10.91
N LYS A 133 -0.21 19.21 10.28
CA LYS A 133 -1.29 19.94 10.97
C LYS A 133 -2.37 19.01 11.53
N LEU A 134 -2.71 17.93 10.83
CA LEU A 134 -3.65 16.92 11.33
C LEU A 134 -3.12 16.31 12.64
N LEU A 135 -1.85 15.93 12.67
CA LEU A 135 -1.19 15.33 13.84
C LEU A 135 -1.12 16.32 15.02
N GLN A 136 -0.63 17.54 14.77
CA GLN A 136 -0.52 18.59 15.81
C GLN A 136 -1.87 18.93 16.45
N LYS A 137 -2.93 19.09 15.65
CA LYS A 137 -4.28 19.37 16.16
C LYS A 137 -4.84 18.25 17.05
N ASN A 138 -4.30 17.04 16.93
CA ASN A 138 -4.71 15.88 17.70
C ASN A 138 -3.68 15.54 18.80
N GLY A 139 -2.85 16.50 19.20
CA GLY A 139 -1.94 16.37 20.34
C GLY A 139 -0.69 15.53 20.08
N VAL A 140 -0.43 15.17 18.82
CA VAL A 140 0.78 14.42 18.45
C VAL A 140 1.92 15.41 18.25
N GLY A 141 2.88 15.42 19.18
CA GLY A 141 4.10 16.21 19.08
C GLY A 141 5.06 15.70 17.99
N LYS A 142 5.93 16.57 17.48
CA LYS A 142 7.06 16.15 16.65
C LYS A 142 7.99 15.28 17.50
N ARG A 143 8.44 14.15 16.96
CA ARG A 143 9.55 13.42 17.55
C ARG A 143 10.81 14.27 17.45
N SER A 144 11.53 14.44 18.56
CA SER A 144 12.89 14.95 18.52
C SER A 144 13.74 13.93 17.77
N THR A 145 14.32 14.35 16.65
CA THR A 145 15.36 13.61 15.91
C THR A 145 16.69 13.74 16.59
#